data_AF-Q8CYW7-F1
#
_entry.id   AF-Q8CYW7-F1
#
_cell.length_a   1.000
_cell.length_b   1.000
_cell.length_c   1.000
_cell.angle_alpha   90.00
_cell.angle_beta   90.00
_cell.angle_gamma   90.00
#
_symmetry.space_group_name_H-M   'P 1'
#
loop_
_entity.id
_entity.type
_entity.pdbx_description
1 polymer ?
#
loop_
_entity_poly.entity_id
_entity_poly.type
_entity_poly.pdbx_seq_one_letter_code
_entity_poly.pdbx_strand_id
1 'polypeptide(L)'
;MLHQGDKNSLLESLSIVERQTLKDIEVIIVNQSTEEIASISQQMNLSFNIKIIDENSFAELSDMITGDYITFLSSNDSLFDWTFEKMYHAIKLSDSDVVLGHFADLVDGVFYFYPLGGGIIG
;
A
#
# COMPACT_ATOMS: atom_id res chain seq x y z
N MET A 1 0.27 0.15 5.37
CA MET A 1 0.00 1.24 4.40
C MET A 1 0.11 2.57 5.15
N LEU A 2 0.58 3.64 4.52
CA LEU A 2 0.50 5.02 5.01
C LEU A 2 0.13 5.86 3.77
N HIS A 3 -0.89 6.70 3.85
CA HIS A 3 -1.39 7.47 2.72
C HIS A 3 -1.31 8.98 3.02
N GLN A 4 -0.81 9.77 2.07
CA GLN A 4 -0.99 11.23 2.01
C GLN A 4 -1.52 11.56 0.60
N GLY A 5 -2.68 12.21 0.51
CA GLY A 5 -3.34 12.50 -0.77
C GLY A 5 -4.72 13.11 -0.58
N ASP A 6 -5.38 13.46 -1.69
CA ASP A 6 -6.77 13.90 -1.67
C ASP A 6 -7.74 12.71 -1.57
N LYS A 7 -9.03 13.00 -1.34
CA LYS A 7 -10.08 11.98 -1.19
C LYS A 7 -10.14 10.99 -2.37
N ASN A 8 -9.92 11.44 -3.61
CA ASN A 8 -10.01 10.57 -4.78
C ASN A 8 -8.81 9.62 -4.82
N SER A 9 -7.61 10.13 -4.58
CA SER A 9 -6.41 9.28 -4.55
C SER A 9 -6.47 8.27 -3.40
N LEU A 10 -7.09 8.64 -2.28
CA LEU A 10 -7.34 7.70 -1.18
C LEU A 10 -8.31 6.59 -1.57
N LEU A 11 -9.41 6.94 -2.23
CA LEU A 11 -10.40 5.98 -2.74
C LEU A 11 -9.76 4.98 -3.71
N GLU A 12 -8.90 5.45 -4.62
CA GLU A 12 -8.15 4.60 -5.55
C GLU A 12 -7.19 3.66 -4.80
N SER A 13 -6.47 4.18 -3.82
CA SER A 13 -5.54 3.38 -3.00
C SER A 13 -6.28 2.28 -2.23
N LEU A 14 -7.42 2.61 -1.60
CA LEU A 14 -8.25 1.66 -0.87
C LEU A 14 -8.87 0.62 -1.81
N SER A 15 -9.23 1.03 -3.04
CA SER A 15 -9.68 0.11 -4.09
C SER A 15 -8.60 -0.89 -4.49
N ILE A 16 -7.34 -0.47 -4.55
CA ILE A 16 -6.22 -1.36 -4.83
C ILE A 16 -6.07 -2.40 -3.72
N VAL A 17 -6.12 -1.97 -2.45
CA VAL A 17 -6.01 -2.88 -1.30
C VAL A 17 -7.17 -3.87 -1.27
N GLU A 18 -8.41 -3.42 -1.49
CA GLU A 18 -9.60 -4.28 -1.46
C GLU A 18 -9.52 -5.42 -2.50
N ARG A 19 -8.93 -5.14 -3.67
CA ARG A 19 -8.76 -6.13 -4.74
C ARG A 19 -7.65 -7.14 -4.47
N GLN A 20 -6.80 -6.93 -3.46
CA GLN A 20 -5.68 -7.83 -3.21
C GLN A 20 -6.17 -9.24 -2.90
N THR A 21 -5.44 -10.25 -3.39
CA THR A 21 -5.72 -11.66 -3.13
C THR A 21 -5.40 -12.05 -1.70
N LEU A 22 -4.38 -11.43 -1.10
CA LEU A 22 -4.14 -11.50 0.34
C LEU A 22 -5.24 -10.71 1.08
N LYS A 23 -6.03 -11.39 1.93
CA LYS A 23 -7.15 -10.78 2.65
C LYS A 23 -6.84 -10.36 4.09
N ASP A 24 -5.78 -10.92 4.65
CA ASP A 24 -5.30 -10.55 5.99
C ASP A 24 -4.41 -9.30 5.89
N ILE A 25 -5.06 -8.14 5.75
CA ILE A 25 -4.41 -6.84 5.59
C ILE A 25 -4.98 -5.86 6.61
N GLU A 26 -4.09 -5.14 7.28
CA GLU A 26 -4.42 -3.95 8.05
C GLU A 26 -3.97 -2.69 7.31
N VAL A 27 -4.86 -1.71 7.22
CA VAL A 27 -4.57 -0.41 6.60
C VAL A 27 -4.47 0.65 7.69
N ILE A 28 -3.32 1.32 7.73
CA ILE A 28 -3.13 2.53 8.54
C ILE A 28 -3.14 3.72 7.58
N ILE A 29 -3.87 4.76 7.93
CA ILE A 29 -3.97 5.98 7.14
C ILE A 29 -3.44 7.12 8.00
N VAL A 30 -2.49 7.88 7.46
CA VAL A 30 -1.85 8.99 8.18
C VAL A 30 -2.44 10.29 7.70
N ASN A 31 -2.73 11.21 8.61
CA ASN A 31 -3.14 12.58 8.31
C ASN A 31 -4.39 12.64 7.40
N GLN A 32 -5.44 11.90 7.77
CA GLN A 32 -6.74 11.94 7.10
C GLN A 32 -7.87 12.08 8.12
N SER A 33 -8.92 12.82 7.76
CA SER A 33 -10.04 13.04 8.69
C SER A 33 -10.91 11.79 8.82
N THR A 34 -11.46 11.56 10.01
CA THR A 34 -12.36 10.42 10.24
C THR A 34 -13.64 10.54 9.41
N GLU A 35 -14.11 11.76 9.15
CA GLU A 35 -15.27 12.05 8.31
C GLU A 35 -15.04 11.63 6.84
N GLU A 36 -13.84 11.88 6.29
CA GLU A 36 -13.49 11.46 4.93
C GLU A 36 -13.43 9.94 4.81
N ILE A 37 -12.79 9.27 5.78
CA ILE A 37 -12.77 7.80 5.83
C ILE A 37 -14.18 7.24 5.94
N ALA A 38 -15.02 7.79 6.82
CA ALA A 38 -16.41 7.37 6.94
C ALA A 38 -17.19 7.55 5.63
N SER A 39 -16.95 8.64 4.91
CA SER A 39 -17.55 8.88 3.59
C SER A 39 -17.09 7.84 2.55
N ILE A 40 -15.82 7.44 2.55
CA ILE A 40 -15.31 6.42 1.62
C ILE A 40 -15.84 5.03 1.98
N SER A 41 -15.85 4.67 3.26
CA SER A 41 -16.41 3.40 3.75
C SER A 41 -17.92 3.26 3.49
N GLN A 42 -18.64 4.37 3.25
CA GLN A 42 -20.03 4.32 2.79
C GLN A 42 -20.14 4.10 1.27
N GLN A 43 -19.15 4.54 0.49
CA GLN A 43 -19.10 4.38 -0.96
C GLN A 43 -18.56 3.01 -1.37
N MET A 44 -17.73 2.39 -0.53
CA MET A 44 -17.06 1.12 -0.77
C MET A 44 -17.22 0.19 0.42
N ASN A 45 -17.58 -1.06 0.16
CA ASN A 45 -17.65 -2.08 1.21
C ASN A 45 -16.26 -2.66 1.47
N LEU A 46 -15.47 -1.97 2.29
CA LEU A 46 -14.10 -2.37 2.63
C LEU A 46 -14.11 -3.57 3.59
N SER A 47 -13.34 -4.60 3.26
CA SER A 47 -13.29 -5.86 4.01
C SER A 47 -12.19 -5.92 5.08
N PHE A 48 -11.30 -4.92 5.09
CA PHE A 48 -10.16 -4.84 5.99
C PHE A 48 -10.35 -3.78 7.09
N ASN A 49 -9.56 -3.90 8.15
CA ASN A 49 -9.55 -2.94 9.26
C ASN A 49 -8.77 -1.68 8.88
N ILE A 50 -9.33 -0.52 9.20
CA ILE A 50 -8.70 0.78 8.98
C ILE A 50 -8.40 1.43 10.33
N LYS A 51 -7.13 1.82 10.52
CA LYS A 51 -6.68 2.66 11.62
C LYS A 51 -6.29 4.03 11.06
N ILE A 52 -6.65 5.10 11.78
CA ILE A 52 -6.33 6.48 11.37
C ILE A 52 -5.41 7.07 12.42
N ILE A 53 -4.35 7.75 11.99
CA ILE A 53 -3.39 8.42 12.85
C ILE A 53 -3.14 9.84 12.34
N ASP A 54 -3.02 10.81 13.25
CA ASP A 54 -2.65 12.17 12.90
C ASP A 54 -1.15 12.26 12.57
N GLU A 55 -0.74 13.27 11.78
CA GLU A 55 0.67 13.52 11.47
C GLU A 55 1.53 13.72 12.72
N ASN A 56 0.97 14.33 13.76
CA ASN A 56 1.63 14.59 15.03
C ASN A 56 1.79 13.33 15.89
N SER A 57 0.99 12.29 15.63
CA SER A 57 0.99 11.03 16.36
C SER A 57 1.86 9.97 15.70
N PHE A 58 2.68 10.31 14.69
CA PHE A 58 3.51 9.31 13.97
C PHE A 58 4.42 8.48 14.91
N ALA A 59 4.80 9.03 16.06
CA ALA A 59 5.56 8.30 17.09
C ALA A 59 4.78 7.11 17.69
N GLU A 60 3.45 7.14 17.68
CA GLU A 60 2.56 6.08 18.18
C GLU A 60 2.34 4.97 17.13
N LEU A 61 2.83 5.16 15.89
CA LEU A 61 2.64 4.20 14.81
C LEU A 61 3.15 2.80 15.17
N SER A 62 4.26 2.70 15.91
CA SER A 62 4.81 1.41 16.34
C SER A 62 3.84 0.59 17.19
N ASP A 63 3.10 1.27 18.07
CA ASP A 63 2.20 0.63 19.03
C ASP A 63 0.88 0.24 18.36
N MET A 64 0.58 0.86 17.21
CA MET A 64 -0.61 0.57 16.42
C MET A 64 -0.42 -0.59 15.45
N ILE A 65 0.81 -0.85 14.97
CA ILE A 65 1.06 -1.92 13.99
C ILE A 65 0.96 -3.28 14.68
N THR A 66 0.04 -4.12 14.21
CA THR A 66 -0.13 -5.50 14.71
C THR A 66 0.25 -6.57 13.71
N GLY A 67 0.58 -6.19 12.47
CA GLY A 67 0.96 -7.13 11.41
C GLY A 67 2.41 -7.59 11.50
N ASP A 68 2.68 -8.79 10.99
CA ASP A 68 4.04 -9.36 10.90
C ASP A 68 4.95 -8.58 9.93
N TYR A 69 4.35 -7.92 8.94
CA TYR A 69 5.04 -7.19 7.88
C TYR A 69 4.37 -5.86 7.63
N ILE A 70 5.19 -4.87 7.26
CA ILE A 70 4.72 -3.54 6.86
C ILE A 70 5.05 -3.30 5.39
N THR A 71 4.11 -2.66 4.69
CA THR A 71 4.34 -2.10 3.35
C THR A 71 3.73 -0.71 3.25
N PHE A 72 4.26 0.10 2.33
CA PHE A 72 3.82 1.44 2.02
C PHE A 72 3.16 1.45 0.64
N LEU A 73 2.05 2.18 0.51
CA LEU A 73 1.33 2.36 -0.74
C LEU A 73 1.11 3.87 -0.91
N SER A 74 1.66 4.43 -1.97
CA SER A 74 1.41 5.81 -2.37
C SER A 74 0.06 5.92 -3.07
N SER A 75 -0.48 7.13 -3.04
CA SER A 75 -1.76 7.46 -3.66
C SER A 75 -1.75 7.41 -5.19
N ASN A 76 -0.56 7.46 -5.79
CA ASN A 76 -0.34 7.38 -7.24
C ASN A 76 0.12 5.98 -7.69
N ASP A 77 0.20 5.01 -6.78
CA ASP A 77 0.67 3.67 -7.13
C ASP A 77 -0.43 2.87 -7.82
N SER A 78 -0.03 2.03 -8.77
CA SER A 78 -0.86 0.97 -9.31
C SER A 78 -0.22 -0.36 -8.98
N LEU A 79 -0.98 -1.26 -8.36
CA LEU A 79 -0.53 -2.61 -8.05
C LEU A 79 -1.41 -3.65 -8.73
N PHE A 80 -0.81 -4.77 -9.12
CA PHE A 80 -1.56 -5.96 -9.46
C PHE A 80 -2.27 -6.52 -8.22
N ASP A 81 -3.40 -7.19 -8.44
CA ASP A 81 -4.22 -7.78 -7.37
C ASP A 81 -3.46 -8.85 -6.56
N TRP A 82 -2.38 -9.43 -7.09
CA TRP A 82 -1.56 -10.43 -6.41
C TRP A 82 -0.25 -9.88 -5.81
N THR A 83 -0.03 -8.57 -5.83
CA THR A 83 1.25 -7.99 -5.40
C THR A 83 1.60 -8.33 -3.96
N PHE A 84 0.70 -8.08 -3.00
CA PHE A 84 1.00 -8.34 -1.58
C PHE A 84 1.12 -9.83 -1.28
N GLU A 85 0.31 -10.69 -1.91
CA GLU A 85 0.44 -12.15 -1.77
C GLU A 85 1.80 -12.65 -2.30
N LYS A 86 2.24 -12.14 -3.46
CA LYS A 86 3.56 -12.48 -4.01
C LYS A 86 4.70 -12.00 -3.12
N MET A 87 4.62 -10.78 -2.58
CA MET A 87 5.61 -10.27 -1.64
C MET A 87 5.65 -11.10 -0.35
N TYR A 88 4.48 -11.44 0.21
CA TYR A 88 4.36 -12.29 1.39
C TYR A 88 4.96 -13.68 1.16
N HIS A 89 4.70 -14.32 0.02
CA HIS A 89 5.33 -15.60 -0.30
C HIS A 89 6.83 -15.47 -0.53
N ALA A 90 7.28 -14.43 -1.22
CA ALA A 90 8.70 -14.20 -1.45
C ALA A 90 9.46 -14.08 -0.13
N ILE A 91 9.00 -13.24 0.81
CA ILE A 91 9.66 -13.05 2.10
C ILE A 91 9.68 -14.32 2.95
N LYS A 92 8.59 -15.11 2.96
CA LYS A 92 8.53 -16.39 3.69
C LYS A 92 9.42 -17.46 3.05
N LEU A 93 9.49 -17.52 1.71
CA LEU A 93 10.27 -18.52 0.99
C LEU A 93 11.78 -18.24 1.04
N SER A 94 12.17 -16.97 1.08
CA SER A 94 13.58 -16.57 1.15
C SER A 94 14.10 -16.40 2.58
N ASP A 95 13.27 -16.60 3.59
CA ASP A 95 13.58 -16.35 5.01
C ASP A 95 14.27 -14.98 5.21
N SER A 96 13.70 -13.96 4.57
CA SER A 96 14.29 -12.61 4.52
C SER A 96 13.55 -11.65 5.45
N ASP A 97 14.25 -10.63 5.94
CA ASP A 97 13.63 -9.56 6.74
C ASP A 97 12.92 -8.52 5.86
N VAL A 98 13.36 -8.38 4.59
CA VAL A 98 12.88 -7.37 3.65
C VAL A 98 12.72 -8.00 2.26
N VAL A 99 11.62 -7.67 1.59
CA VAL A 99 11.41 -7.98 0.17
C VAL A 99 11.13 -6.69 -0.59
N LEU A 100 11.71 -6.56 -1.78
CA LEU A 100 11.48 -5.43 -2.68
C LEU A 100 10.72 -5.92 -3.91
N GLY A 101 9.57 -5.30 -4.15
CA GLY A 101 8.87 -5.42 -5.43
C GLY A 101 9.62 -4.66 -6.53
N HIS A 102 9.46 -5.10 -7.77
CA HIS A 102 9.90 -4.33 -8.92
C HIS A 102 8.81 -3.32 -9.30
N PHE A 103 9.19 -2.13 -9.76
CA PHE A 103 8.25 -1.11 -10.24
C PHE A 103 8.45 -0.90 -11.75
N ALA A 104 7.38 -0.48 -12.43
CA ALA A 104 7.44 -0.16 -13.84
C ALA A 104 6.65 1.12 -14.11
N ASP A 105 7.15 1.94 -15.01
CA ASP A 105 6.37 3.05 -15.56
C ASP A 105 5.47 2.51 -16.67
N LEU A 106 4.20 2.89 -16.66
CA LEU A 106 3.28 2.63 -17.76
C LEU A 106 3.21 3.87 -18.65
N VAL A 107 3.83 3.82 -19.83
CA VAL A 107 3.83 4.90 -20.82
C VAL A 107 3.29 4.35 -22.14
N ASP A 108 2.23 4.95 -22.67
CA ASP A 108 1.57 4.55 -23.94
C ASP A 108 1.21 3.06 -24.03
N GLY A 109 0.81 2.44 -22.92
CA GLY A 109 0.43 1.04 -22.85
C GLY A 109 1.61 0.06 -22.76
N VAL A 110 2.84 0.57 -22.64
CA VAL A 110 4.06 -0.22 -22.51
C VAL A 110 4.61 -0.07 -21.09
N PHE A 111 4.98 -1.19 -20.47
CA PHE A 111 5.65 -1.20 -19.17
C PHE A 111 7.17 -1.06 -19.33
N TYR A 112 7.74 -0.06 -18.67
CA TYR A 112 9.17 0.18 -18.61
C TYR A 112 9.71 -0.24 -17.23
N PHE A 113 10.44 -1.34 -17.21
CA PHE A 113 11.06 -1.89 -16.00
C PHE A 113 12.47 -1.33 -15.84
N TYR A 114 12.77 -0.75 -14.68
CA TYR A 114 14.09 -0.20 -14.40
C TYR A 114 14.89 -1.16 -13.52
N PRO A 115 16.13 -1.52 -13.90
CA PRO A 115 16.97 -2.35 -13.03
C PRO A 115 17.16 -1.68 -11.66
N LEU A 116 16.88 -2.42 -10.60
CA LEU A 116 17.16 -2.01 -9.23
C LEU A 116 18.69 -1.85 -9.10
N GLY A 117 19.17 -0.60 -9.06
CA GLY A 117 20.58 -0.28 -8.86
C GLY A 117 21.33 0.24 -10.09
N GLY A 118 20.92 1.41 -10.59
CA GLY A 118 21.84 2.41 -11.15
C GLY A 118 22.85 1.96 -12.22
N GLY A 119 22.52 2.21 -13.47
CA GLY A 119 23.51 2.32 -14.54
C GLY A 119 22.87 2.30 -15.92
N ILE A 120 22.88 3.44 -16.62
CA ILE A 120 22.82 3.43 -18.08
C ILE A 120 24.08 2.67 -18.53
N ILE A 121 23.92 1.43 -18.95
CA ILE A 121 24.91 0.76 -19.78
C ILE A 121 24.53 1.12 -21.20
N GLY A 122 25.42 1.87 -21.88
CA GLY A 122 25.23 2.31 -23.26
C GLY A 122 25.23 1.20 -24.29
#